data_AF-K2F5I5-F1
#
_entry.id   AF-K2F5I5-F1
#
_cell.length_a   1.000
_cell.length_b   1.000
_cell.length_c   1.000
_cell.angle_alpha   90.00
_cell.angle_beta   90.00
_cell.angle_gamma   90.00
#
_symmetry.space_group_name_H-M   'P 1'
#
loop_
_entity.id
_entity.type
_entity.pdbx_description
1 polymer ?
#
loop_
_entity_poly.entity_id
_entity_poly.type
_entity_poly.pdbx_seq_one_letter_code
_entity_poly.pdbx_strand_id
1 'polypeptide(L)'
;MNLDLIQSIFENLITLNLSLVQSVLFCLTVIALILIFMYFKKKYKEDIFFMFKNIFVLYKNFWHWNLSKITIFLYCTFSWLLLSSPFLALCIYWTRNFMEIVKPGALELFFQTWELNVSLLTSFIENIWLVIWILFSLLVTLTIFILVFMYGNILIQNVYRNYLNWEKLPIFQNWFLSWARINKYLSLIWWTSLYFLIPIGILFLGFIVLVIISYFWLTDIIKWFNYWETILWAITFLVIFWNIIYFLLLSMKLSFSFMEFVFTENVNVNVKLYIKESFNISNWNILKIISLLIPFSMISTLILSLFSFFQSDYNFVNILMTVIYFIAFWFVNFMVYISIFLILKKDRWLNINKIINIQKEIELKADTDNL
;
A
#
# COMPACT_ATOMS: atom_id res chain seq x y z
N MET A 1 10.33 11.35 -50.53
CA MET A 1 9.87 10.61 -49.32
C MET A 1 11.11 10.28 -48.52
N ASN A 2 11.20 10.77 -47.28
CA ASN A 2 12.46 10.79 -46.54
C ASN A 2 12.80 9.38 -46.04
N LEU A 3 13.89 8.79 -46.53
CA LEU A 3 14.31 7.42 -46.21
C LEU A 3 14.50 7.24 -44.69
N ASP A 4 15.00 8.28 -44.02
CA ASP A 4 15.17 8.34 -42.57
C ASP A 4 13.84 8.26 -41.80
N LEU A 5 12.76 8.83 -42.37
CA LEU A 5 11.43 8.75 -41.77
C LEU A 5 10.87 7.33 -41.88
N ILE A 6 11.05 6.66 -43.02
CA ILE A 6 10.62 5.28 -43.21
C ILE A 6 11.40 4.34 -42.29
N GLN A 7 12.71 4.52 -42.18
CA GLN A 7 13.57 3.73 -41.32
C GLN A 7 13.21 3.93 -39.85
N SER A 8 13.00 5.17 -39.40
CA SER A 8 12.56 5.47 -38.03
C SER A 8 11.19 4.88 -37.71
N ILE A 9 10.23 4.92 -38.65
CA ILE A 9 8.92 4.27 -38.48
C ILE A 9 9.07 2.75 -38.35
N PHE A 10 9.95 2.15 -39.15
CA PHE A 10 10.17 0.70 -39.13
C PHE A 10 10.88 0.23 -37.84
N GLU A 11 11.89 0.97 -37.38
CA GLU A 11 12.58 0.72 -36.11
C GLU A 11 11.63 0.87 -34.91
N ASN A 12 10.77 1.89 -34.92
CA ASN A 12 9.74 2.09 -33.89
C ASN A 12 8.68 0.97 -33.91
N LEU A 13 8.26 0.50 -35.09
CA LEU A 13 7.33 -0.63 -35.20
C LEU A 13 7.96 -1.95 -34.70
N ILE A 14 9.23 -2.20 -35.00
CA ILE A 14 9.95 -3.40 -34.54
C ILE A 14 10.14 -3.36 -33.02
N THR A 15 10.58 -2.24 -32.47
CA THR A 15 10.81 -2.09 -31.01
C THR A 15 9.50 -2.17 -30.22
N LEU A 16 8.43 -1.54 -30.70
CA LEU A 16 7.08 -1.66 -30.12
C LEU A 16 6.62 -3.12 -30.11
N ASN A 17 6.73 -3.80 -31.25
CA ASN A 17 6.35 -5.21 -31.38
C ASN A 17 7.19 -6.12 -30.49
N LEU A 18 8.49 -5.88 -30.35
CA LEU A 18 9.36 -6.68 -29.50
C LEU A 18 8.98 -6.54 -28.02
N SER A 19 8.74 -5.31 -27.55
CA SER A 19 8.34 -5.05 -26.16
C SER A 19 6.99 -5.67 -25.81
N LEU A 20 6.04 -5.64 -26.75
CA LEU A 20 4.72 -6.25 -26.59
C LEU A 20 4.82 -7.77 -26.58
N VAL A 21 5.59 -8.36 -27.50
CA VAL A 21 5.83 -9.82 -27.53
C VAL A 21 6.52 -10.29 -26.25
N GLN A 22 7.51 -9.57 -25.74
CA GLN A 22 8.17 -9.89 -24.46
C GLN A 22 7.17 -9.84 -23.29
N SER A 23 6.33 -8.81 -23.24
CA SER A 23 5.31 -8.66 -22.19
C SER A 23 4.27 -9.78 -22.25
N VAL A 24 3.82 -10.16 -23.45
CA VAL A 24 2.87 -11.26 -23.65
C VAL A 24 3.50 -12.62 -23.29
N LEU A 25 4.72 -12.90 -23.73
CA LEU A 25 5.43 -14.14 -23.39
C LEU A 25 5.68 -14.26 -21.89
N PHE A 26 6.08 -13.16 -21.22
CA PHE A 26 6.21 -13.12 -19.77
C PHE A 26 4.87 -13.42 -19.10
N CYS A 27 3.77 -12.81 -19.56
CA CYS A 27 2.44 -13.11 -19.02
C CYS A 27 2.03 -14.57 -19.22
N LEU A 28 2.28 -15.16 -20.40
CA LEU A 28 1.92 -16.54 -20.70
C LEU A 28 2.71 -17.55 -19.85
N THR A 29 4.02 -17.36 -19.71
CA THR A 29 4.88 -18.24 -18.87
C THR A 29 4.44 -18.21 -17.41
N VAL A 30 4.09 -17.02 -16.93
CA VAL A 30 3.55 -16.80 -15.60
C VAL A 30 2.18 -17.43 -15.40
N ILE A 31 1.24 -17.26 -16.35
CA ILE A 31 -0.08 -17.90 -16.31
C ILE A 31 0.09 -19.42 -16.27
N ALA A 32 1.00 -19.96 -17.09
CA ALA A 32 1.33 -21.38 -17.08
C ALA A 32 1.84 -21.84 -15.70
N LEU A 33 2.74 -21.08 -15.06
CA LEU A 33 3.19 -21.37 -13.68
C LEU A 33 2.03 -21.38 -12.67
N ILE A 34 1.11 -20.41 -12.74
CA ILE A 34 -0.07 -20.37 -11.87
C ILE A 34 -0.95 -21.58 -12.10
N LEU A 35 -1.24 -21.94 -13.36
CA LEU A 35 -2.05 -23.10 -13.71
C LEU A 35 -1.39 -24.40 -13.23
N ILE A 36 -0.06 -24.51 -13.33
CA ILE A 36 0.72 -25.62 -12.78
C ILE A 36 0.56 -25.69 -11.25
N PHE A 37 0.69 -24.57 -10.53
CA PHE A 37 0.48 -24.55 -9.08
C PHE A 37 -0.96 -24.90 -8.68
N MET A 38 -1.95 -24.42 -9.43
CA MET A 38 -3.36 -24.78 -9.25
C MET A 38 -3.63 -26.26 -9.51
N TYR A 39 -2.92 -26.85 -10.46
CA TYR A 39 -3.02 -28.28 -10.78
C TYR A 39 -2.44 -29.14 -9.66
N PHE A 40 -1.25 -28.80 -9.15
CA PHE A 40 -0.56 -29.61 -8.14
C PHE A 40 -1.10 -29.45 -6.70
N LYS A 41 -1.72 -28.32 -6.34
CA LYS A 41 -2.24 -28.08 -4.98
C LYS A 41 -3.74 -27.85 -4.96
N LYS A 42 -4.52 -28.90 -4.69
CA LYS A 42 -6.00 -28.84 -4.59
C LYS A 42 -6.49 -27.72 -3.66
N LYS A 43 -5.91 -27.56 -2.47
CA LYS A 43 -6.28 -26.50 -1.53
C LYS A 43 -6.01 -25.09 -2.08
N TYR A 44 -4.92 -24.92 -2.84
CA TYR A 44 -4.58 -23.64 -3.47
C TYR A 44 -5.59 -23.27 -4.58
N LYS A 45 -6.06 -24.26 -5.35
CA LYS A 45 -7.13 -24.08 -6.33
C LYS A 45 -8.44 -23.62 -5.67
N GLU A 46 -8.83 -24.24 -4.56
CA GLU A 46 -10.03 -23.87 -3.79
C GLU A 46 -9.92 -22.43 -3.25
N ASP A 47 -8.75 -22.07 -2.71
CA ASP A 47 -8.45 -20.72 -2.21
C ASP A 47 -8.53 -19.67 -3.34
N ILE A 48 -7.94 -19.94 -4.52
CA ILE A 48 -8.03 -19.04 -5.68
C ILE A 48 -9.47 -18.89 -6.15
N PHE A 49 -10.21 -19.99 -6.28
CA PHE A 49 -11.61 -19.94 -6.71
C PHE A 49 -12.48 -19.16 -5.73
N PHE A 50 -12.22 -19.29 -4.43
CA PHE A 50 -12.88 -18.49 -3.40
C PHE A 50 -12.64 -16.99 -3.59
N MET A 51 -11.40 -16.57 -3.88
CA MET A 51 -11.08 -15.16 -4.16
C MET A 51 -11.82 -14.66 -5.41
N PHE A 52 -11.81 -15.41 -6.52
CA PHE A 52 -12.55 -15.02 -7.73
C PHE A 52 -14.06 -14.94 -7.49
N LYS A 53 -14.63 -15.87 -6.73
CA LYS A 53 -16.04 -15.84 -6.34
C LYS A 53 -16.37 -14.56 -5.59
N ASN A 54 -15.55 -14.17 -4.62
CA ASN A 54 -15.77 -12.95 -3.85
C ASN A 54 -15.72 -11.69 -4.73
N ILE A 55 -14.75 -11.62 -5.65
CA ILE A 55 -14.64 -10.54 -6.64
C ILE A 55 -15.90 -10.50 -7.54
N PHE A 56 -16.36 -11.66 -8.00
CA PHE A 56 -17.55 -11.77 -8.86
C PHE A 56 -18.84 -11.29 -8.18
N VAL A 57 -19.04 -11.62 -6.89
CA VAL A 57 -20.19 -11.15 -6.09
C VAL A 57 -20.27 -9.62 -6.08
N LEU A 58 -19.13 -8.94 -6.07
CA LEU A 58 -19.08 -7.50 -6.11
C LEU A 58 -19.39 -6.94 -7.50
N TYR A 59 -18.84 -7.52 -8.57
CA TYR A 59 -19.17 -7.09 -9.94
C TYR A 59 -20.64 -7.37 -10.29
N LYS A 60 -21.29 -8.34 -9.66
CA LYS A 60 -22.76 -8.49 -9.74
C LYS A 60 -23.50 -7.25 -9.22
N ASN A 61 -22.88 -6.49 -8.31
CA ASN A 61 -23.39 -5.25 -7.75
C ASN A 61 -22.61 -4.00 -8.25
N PHE A 62 -22.08 -4.06 -9.48
CA PHE A 62 -21.18 -3.06 -10.05
C PHE A 62 -21.62 -1.61 -9.84
N TRP A 63 -22.88 -1.28 -10.15
CA TRP A 63 -23.40 0.09 -10.03
C TRP A 63 -23.39 0.60 -8.59
N HIS A 64 -23.94 -0.18 -7.65
CA HIS A 64 -24.00 0.22 -6.25
C HIS A 64 -22.60 0.30 -5.64
N TRP A 65 -21.69 -0.61 -6.03
CA TRP A 65 -20.29 -0.57 -5.62
C TRP A 65 -19.59 0.72 -6.08
N ASN A 66 -19.69 1.05 -7.36
CA ASN A 66 -19.05 2.25 -7.90
C ASN A 66 -19.63 3.53 -7.32
N LEU A 67 -20.94 3.59 -7.13
CA LEU A 67 -21.59 4.73 -6.50
C LEU A 67 -21.15 4.88 -5.03
N SER A 68 -21.01 3.77 -4.28
CA SER A 68 -20.48 3.78 -2.92
C SER A 68 -19.04 4.32 -2.88
N LYS A 69 -18.18 3.87 -3.82
CA LYS A 69 -16.79 4.36 -3.93
C LYS A 69 -16.73 5.87 -4.18
N ILE A 70 -17.49 6.36 -5.16
CA ILE A 70 -17.53 7.79 -5.50
C ILE A 70 -18.02 8.60 -4.30
N THR A 71 -19.07 8.13 -3.63
CA THR A 71 -19.64 8.82 -2.47
C THR A 71 -18.64 8.90 -1.31
N ILE A 72 -17.94 7.79 -1.00
CA ILE A 72 -16.90 7.78 0.04
C ILE A 72 -15.73 8.68 -0.35
N PHE A 73 -15.32 8.67 -1.62
CA PHE A 73 -14.25 9.53 -2.10
C PHE A 73 -14.60 11.01 -1.93
N LEU A 74 -15.79 11.43 -2.36
CA LEU A 74 -16.29 12.79 -2.15
C LEU A 74 -16.34 13.15 -0.67
N TYR A 75 -16.87 12.25 0.17
CA TYR A 75 -16.89 12.44 1.62
C TYR A 75 -15.48 12.67 2.20
N CYS A 76 -14.50 11.87 1.79
CA CYS A 76 -13.11 12.03 2.21
C CYS A 76 -12.51 13.35 1.71
N THR A 77 -12.76 13.74 0.47
CA THR A 77 -12.30 15.03 -0.07
C THR A 77 -12.87 16.21 0.73
N PHE A 78 -14.17 16.22 0.99
CA PHE A 78 -14.81 17.28 1.79
C PHE A 78 -14.29 17.30 3.22
N SER A 79 -14.17 16.13 3.86
CA SER A 79 -13.65 16.01 5.23
C SER A 79 -12.21 16.49 5.33
N TRP A 80 -11.37 16.13 4.36
CA TRP A 80 -9.98 16.60 4.29
C TRP A 80 -9.93 18.11 4.13
N LEU A 81 -10.66 18.69 3.18
CA LEU A 81 -10.69 20.15 2.97
C LEU A 81 -11.14 20.88 4.23
N LEU A 82 -12.20 20.40 4.89
CA LEU A 82 -12.72 21.02 6.09
C LEU A 82 -11.70 20.96 7.24
N LEU A 83 -11.14 19.78 7.52
CA LEU A 83 -10.18 19.58 8.61
C LEU A 83 -8.84 20.26 8.36
N SER A 84 -8.39 20.34 7.11
CA SER A 84 -7.13 20.99 6.74
C SER A 84 -7.25 22.50 6.49
N SER A 85 -8.47 23.04 6.37
CA SER A 85 -8.70 24.45 6.04
C SER A 85 -7.93 25.46 6.91
N PRO A 86 -7.78 25.28 8.25
CA PRO A 86 -7.00 26.23 9.05
C PRO A 86 -5.51 26.22 8.68
N PHE A 87 -4.95 25.04 8.39
CA PHE A 87 -3.55 24.88 8.02
C PHE A 87 -3.28 25.31 6.58
N LEU A 88 -4.24 25.12 5.68
CA LEU A 88 -4.19 25.67 4.33
C LEU A 88 -4.21 27.20 4.36
N ALA A 89 -5.08 27.80 5.17
CA ALA A 89 -5.14 29.24 5.35
C ALA A 89 -3.83 29.80 5.93
N LEU A 90 -3.26 29.12 6.94
CA LEU A 90 -1.93 29.43 7.43
C LEU A 90 -0.90 29.30 6.32
N CYS A 91 -0.80 28.16 5.63
CA CYS A 91 0.17 27.98 4.56
C CYS A 91 0.10 29.10 3.52
N ILE A 92 -1.10 29.48 3.06
CA ILE A 92 -1.30 30.59 2.12
C ILE A 92 -0.81 31.92 2.71
N TYR A 93 -1.15 32.22 3.96
CA TYR A 93 -0.73 33.44 4.65
C TYR A 93 0.80 33.52 4.80
N TRP A 94 1.43 32.46 5.29
CA TRP A 94 2.88 32.39 5.49
C TRP A 94 3.61 32.41 4.14
N THR A 95 3.13 31.68 3.13
CA THR A 95 3.69 31.73 1.78
C THR A 95 3.59 33.12 1.19
N ARG A 96 2.46 33.83 1.35
CA ARG A 96 2.34 35.21 0.89
C ARG A 96 3.39 36.11 1.54
N ASN A 97 3.54 36.05 2.87
CA ASN A 97 4.54 36.84 3.59
C ASN A 97 5.97 36.49 3.14
N PHE A 98 6.24 35.21 2.86
CA PHE A 98 7.52 34.77 2.32
C PHE A 98 7.79 35.36 0.92
N MET A 99 6.78 35.37 0.05
CA MET A 99 6.88 35.92 -1.30
C MET A 99 7.13 37.44 -1.31
N GLU A 100 6.71 38.17 -0.28
CA GLU A 100 7.00 39.61 -0.14
C GLU A 100 8.48 39.88 0.22
N ILE A 101 9.18 38.89 0.79
CA ILE A 101 10.59 38.99 1.21
C ILE A 101 11.54 38.50 0.10
N VAL A 102 11.12 37.47 -0.65
CA VAL A 102 11.91 36.90 -1.74
C VAL A 102 12.00 37.88 -2.91
N LYS A 103 13.21 38.06 -3.45
CA LYS A 103 13.42 38.87 -4.66
C LYS A 103 12.50 38.38 -5.79
N PRO A 104 11.76 39.28 -6.47
CA PRO A 104 10.91 38.92 -7.60
C PRO A 104 11.68 38.08 -8.63
N GLY A 105 11.11 36.96 -9.05
CA GLY A 105 11.71 36.06 -10.05
C GLY A 105 12.70 35.03 -9.48
N ALA A 106 13.24 35.18 -8.26
CA ALA A 106 14.17 34.18 -7.71
C ALA A 106 13.52 32.81 -7.50
N LEU A 107 12.24 32.81 -7.10
CA LEU A 107 11.45 31.61 -6.83
C LEU A 107 10.93 30.96 -8.13
N GLU A 108 10.62 31.78 -9.14
CA GLU A 108 10.28 31.32 -10.48
C GLU A 108 11.48 30.64 -11.14
N LEU A 109 12.67 31.22 -11.02
CA LEU A 109 13.91 30.67 -11.55
C LEU A 109 14.23 29.32 -10.89
N PHE A 110 14.02 29.20 -9.56
CA PHE A 110 14.14 27.91 -8.86
C PHE A 110 13.16 26.86 -9.41
N PHE A 111 11.90 27.19 -9.69
CA PHE A 111 10.96 26.20 -10.24
C PHE A 111 11.26 25.80 -11.68
N GLN A 112 11.90 26.69 -12.46
CA GLN A 112 12.29 26.40 -13.83
C GLN A 112 13.57 25.55 -13.89
N THR A 113 14.57 25.86 -13.07
CA THR A 113 15.90 25.22 -13.14
C THR A 113 16.13 24.14 -12.09
N TRP A 114 15.30 24.08 -11.04
CA TRP A 114 15.55 23.31 -9.82
C TRP A 114 16.86 23.68 -9.09
N GLU A 115 17.48 24.82 -9.44
CA GLU A 115 18.72 25.29 -8.84
C GLU A 115 18.47 26.32 -7.74
N LEU A 116 19.03 26.06 -6.55
CA LEU A 116 19.01 26.98 -5.42
C LEU A 116 19.99 28.13 -5.66
N ASN A 117 19.48 29.27 -6.13
CA ASN A 117 20.26 30.50 -6.22
C ASN A 117 20.60 31.03 -4.81
N VAL A 118 21.81 31.60 -4.66
CA VAL A 118 22.30 32.25 -3.43
C VAL A 118 21.30 33.25 -2.84
N SER A 119 20.58 33.99 -3.68
CA SER A 119 19.54 34.94 -3.24
C SER A 119 18.33 34.28 -2.57
N LEU A 120 17.92 33.10 -3.05
CA LEU A 120 16.82 32.33 -2.47
C LEU A 120 17.29 31.60 -1.20
N LEU A 121 18.52 31.08 -1.21
CA LEU A 121 19.15 30.45 -0.06
C LEU A 121 19.32 31.44 1.11
N THR A 122 19.79 32.65 0.84
CA THR A 122 19.90 33.73 1.86
C THR A 122 18.53 34.09 2.41
N SER A 123 17.51 34.26 1.55
CA SER A 123 16.13 34.50 1.98
C SER A 123 15.57 33.39 2.87
N PHE A 124 15.90 32.11 2.58
CA PHE A 124 15.52 30.97 3.42
C PHE A 124 16.23 30.98 4.78
N ILE A 125 17.52 31.27 4.82
CA ILE A 125 18.31 31.27 6.06
C ILE A 125 17.88 32.43 6.97
N GLU A 126 17.73 33.63 6.40
CA GLU A 126 17.31 34.83 7.14
C GLU A 126 15.89 34.69 7.70
N ASN A 127 15.03 33.92 7.02
CA ASN A 127 13.63 33.69 7.41
C ASN A 127 13.37 32.23 7.76
N ILE A 128 14.34 31.55 8.36
CA ILE A 128 14.28 30.11 8.60
C ILE A 128 13.03 29.68 9.36
N TRP A 129 12.58 30.47 10.32
CA TRP A 129 11.36 30.20 11.08
C TRP A 129 10.11 30.22 10.20
N LEU A 130 10.02 31.17 9.28
CA LEU A 130 8.92 31.29 8.34
C LEU A 130 8.86 30.06 7.43
N VAL A 131 10.01 29.66 6.88
CA VAL A 131 10.13 28.43 6.06
C VAL A 131 9.74 27.19 6.87
N ILE A 132 10.19 27.06 8.12
CA ILE A 132 9.81 25.96 9.01
C ILE A 132 8.28 25.94 9.23
N TRP A 133 7.63 27.08 9.44
CA TRP A 133 6.19 27.16 9.64
C TRP A 133 5.38 26.81 8.38
N ILE A 134 5.86 27.19 7.18
CA ILE A 134 5.27 26.76 5.90
C ILE A 134 5.37 25.24 5.78
N LEU A 135 6.57 24.67 5.97
CA LEU A 135 6.81 23.23 5.87
C LEU A 135 5.98 22.45 6.89
N PHE A 136 5.89 22.93 8.12
CA PHE A 136 5.07 22.34 9.17
C PHE A 136 3.58 22.34 8.78
N SER A 137 3.06 23.46 8.29
CA SER A 137 1.64 23.59 7.89
C SER A 137 1.30 22.66 6.71
N LEU A 138 2.21 22.54 5.73
CA LEU A 138 2.10 21.59 4.63
C LEU A 138 2.12 20.15 5.12
N LEU A 139 3.02 19.81 6.04
CA LEU A 139 3.14 18.47 6.60
C LEU A 139 1.89 18.07 7.39
N VAL A 140 1.31 18.99 8.18
CA VAL A 140 0.05 18.75 8.88
C VAL A 140 -1.10 18.54 7.87
N THR A 141 -1.18 19.38 6.84
CA THR A 141 -2.18 19.26 5.76
C THR A 141 -2.10 17.90 5.06
N LEU A 142 -0.88 17.47 4.72
CA LEU A 142 -0.61 16.17 4.12
C LEU A 142 -0.94 15.01 5.07
N THR A 143 -0.65 15.16 6.36
CA THR A 143 -0.97 14.15 7.37
C THR A 143 -2.49 13.97 7.49
N ILE A 144 -3.26 15.07 7.55
CA ILE A 144 -4.73 15.03 7.56
C ILE A 144 -5.24 14.37 6.28
N PHE A 145 -4.67 14.70 5.11
CA PHE A 145 -5.00 14.04 3.84
C PHE A 145 -4.84 12.53 3.94
N ILE A 146 -3.66 12.06 4.36
CA ILE A 146 -3.36 10.63 4.47
C ILE A 146 -4.34 9.95 5.44
N LEU A 147 -4.59 10.52 6.62
CA LEU A 147 -5.49 9.94 7.62
C LEU A 147 -6.93 9.83 7.12
N VAL A 148 -7.45 10.88 6.49
CA VAL A 148 -8.83 10.92 5.99
C VAL A 148 -9.02 9.92 4.83
N PHE A 149 -8.08 9.84 3.89
CA PHE A 149 -8.17 8.91 2.77
C PHE A 149 -7.92 7.45 3.17
N MET A 150 -7.00 7.20 4.12
CA MET A 150 -6.82 5.85 4.68
C MET A 150 -8.08 5.39 5.44
N TYR A 151 -8.78 6.30 6.15
CA TYR A 151 -10.08 5.99 6.74
C TYR A 151 -11.14 5.72 5.66
N GLY A 152 -11.12 6.47 4.56
CA GLY A 152 -11.95 6.19 3.38
C GLY A 152 -11.78 4.76 2.84
N ASN A 153 -10.53 4.28 2.79
CA ASN A 153 -10.25 2.90 2.40
C ASN A 153 -10.92 1.89 3.35
N ILE A 154 -10.93 2.14 4.66
CA ILE A 154 -11.63 1.28 5.64
C ILE A 154 -13.13 1.28 5.40
N LEU A 155 -13.73 2.44 5.11
CA LEU A 155 -15.15 2.53 4.78
C LEU A 155 -15.48 1.66 3.55
N ILE A 156 -14.61 1.69 2.53
CA ILE A 156 -14.78 0.88 1.31
C ILE A 156 -14.62 -0.62 1.62
N GLN A 157 -13.67 -1.00 2.46
CA GLN A 157 -13.51 -2.39 2.92
C GLN A 157 -14.74 -2.88 3.70
N ASN A 158 -15.39 -2.00 4.48
CA ASN A 158 -16.64 -2.33 5.17
C ASN A 158 -17.81 -2.50 4.20
N VAL A 159 -17.90 -1.67 3.15
CA VAL A 159 -18.88 -1.88 2.06
C VAL A 159 -18.68 -3.26 1.42
N TYR A 160 -17.42 -3.64 1.18
CA TYR A 160 -17.11 -4.96 0.65
C TYR A 160 -17.51 -6.10 1.60
N ARG A 161 -17.21 -5.99 2.89
CA ARG A 161 -17.62 -6.96 3.92
C ARG A 161 -19.12 -7.26 3.81
N ASN A 162 -19.95 -6.24 3.64
CA ASN A 162 -21.40 -6.43 3.63
C ASN A 162 -21.89 -7.11 2.34
N TYR A 163 -21.24 -6.86 1.20
CA TYR A 163 -21.52 -7.62 -0.01
C TYR A 163 -21.20 -9.11 0.12
N LEU A 164 -20.16 -9.47 0.88
CA LEU A 164 -19.88 -10.88 1.16
C LEU A 164 -21.00 -11.56 1.96
N ASN A 165 -21.74 -10.78 2.76
CA ASN A 165 -22.92 -11.22 3.50
C ASN A 165 -24.23 -11.10 2.68
N TRP A 166 -24.14 -10.77 1.38
CA TRP A 166 -25.29 -10.52 0.50
C TRP A 166 -26.17 -9.33 0.89
N GLU A 167 -25.65 -8.41 1.71
CA GLU A 167 -26.37 -7.21 2.15
C GLU A 167 -25.92 -6.00 1.33
N LYS A 168 -26.89 -5.25 0.80
CA LYS A 168 -26.62 -3.91 0.24
C LYS A 168 -26.65 -2.90 1.37
N LEU A 169 -25.58 -2.14 1.51
CA LEU A 169 -25.56 -1.06 2.48
C LEU A 169 -26.46 0.10 2.04
N PRO A 170 -27.37 0.59 2.90
CA PRO A 170 -27.88 1.93 2.74
C PRO A 170 -26.72 2.93 2.85
N ILE A 171 -26.50 3.70 1.79
CA ILE A 171 -25.34 4.59 1.63
C ILE A 171 -25.21 5.59 2.77
N PHE A 172 -26.24 5.92 3.54
CA PHE A 172 -26.13 6.93 4.61
C PHE A 172 -26.32 6.41 6.04
N GLN A 173 -26.94 5.25 6.23
CA GLN A 173 -27.38 4.80 7.57
C GLN A 173 -26.32 4.01 8.33
N ASN A 174 -25.27 3.52 7.65
CA ASN A 174 -24.32 2.56 8.23
C ASN A 174 -22.86 2.99 8.06
N TRP A 175 -22.60 4.26 7.77
CA TRP A 175 -21.22 4.73 7.75
C TRP A 175 -20.67 4.65 9.16
N PHE A 176 -19.49 4.05 9.28
CA PHE A 176 -18.75 3.78 10.52
C PHE A 176 -18.30 5.08 11.25
N LEU A 177 -19.03 6.19 11.07
CA LEU A 177 -18.76 7.54 11.54
C LEU A 177 -18.99 7.75 13.03
N SER A 178 -19.02 6.69 13.84
CA SER A 178 -19.00 6.91 15.28
C SER A 178 -17.61 7.39 15.69
N TRP A 179 -17.57 8.45 16.49
CA TRP A 179 -16.32 8.98 17.05
C TRP A 179 -15.50 7.89 17.76
N ALA A 180 -16.19 6.94 18.41
CA ALA A 180 -15.56 5.76 19.01
C ALA A 180 -14.75 4.91 18.01
N ARG A 181 -15.29 4.68 16.80
CA ARG A 181 -14.57 3.93 15.75
C ARG A 181 -13.44 4.75 15.14
N ILE A 182 -13.62 6.06 14.96
CA ILE A 182 -12.56 6.97 14.47
C ILE A 182 -11.39 6.98 15.45
N ASN A 183 -11.63 7.18 16.75
CA ASN A 183 -10.60 7.14 17.78
C ASN A 183 -9.86 5.80 17.81
N LYS A 184 -10.60 4.71 17.66
CA LYS A 184 -10.03 3.36 17.63
C LYS A 184 -9.16 3.13 16.40
N TYR A 185 -9.57 3.66 15.25
CA TYR A 185 -8.78 3.67 14.03
C TYR A 185 -7.49 4.49 14.19
N LEU A 186 -7.58 5.70 14.74
CA LEU A 186 -6.40 6.54 15.03
C LEU A 186 -5.43 5.84 15.99
N SER A 187 -5.95 5.16 17.02
CA SER A 187 -5.15 4.35 17.92
C SER A 187 -4.49 3.16 17.21
N LEU A 188 -5.19 2.50 16.28
CA LEU A 188 -4.63 1.44 15.45
C LEU A 188 -3.49 1.97 14.57
N ILE A 189 -3.68 3.10 13.90
CA ILE A 189 -2.62 3.76 13.13
C ILE A 189 -1.42 4.04 14.03
N TRP A 190 -1.64 4.70 15.17
CA TRP A 190 -0.58 5.02 16.12
C TRP A 190 0.25 3.79 16.51
N TRP A 191 -0.42 2.71 16.91
CA TRP A 191 0.29 1.47 17.24
C TRP A 191 1.01 0.87 16.03
N THR A 192 0.39 0.83 14.85
CA THR A 192 1.05 0.31 13.64
C THR A 192 2.28 1.16 13.25
N SER A 193 2.21 2.47 13.40
CA SER A 193 3.32 3.39 13.17
C SER A 193 4.48 3.13 14.13
N LEU A 194 4.20 2.86 15.42
CA LEU A 194 5.23 2.48 16.38
C LEU A 194 5.97 1.19 15.97
N TYR A 195 5.27 0.21 15.39
CA TYR A 195 5.92 -0.98 14.85
C TYR A 195 6.81 -0.66 13.64
N PHE A 196 6.38 0.23 12.75
CA PHE A 196 7.21 0.67 11.62
C PHE A 196 8.42 1.51 12.01
N LEU A 197 8.44 2.13 13.20
CA LEU A 197 9.65 2.79 13.71
C LEU A 197 10.78 1.80 13.99
N ILE A 198 10.50 0.51 14.21
CA ILE A 198 11.52 -0.51 14.44
C ILE A 198 12.44 -0.68 13.22
N PRO A 199 11.97 -1.03 12.01
CA PRO A 199 12.83 -1.12 10.83
C PRO A 199 13.52 0.20 10.49
N ILE A 200 12.84 1.34 10.69
CA ILE A 200 13.43 2.66 10.46
C ILE A 200 14.59 2.91 11.43
N GLY A 201 14.42 2.58 12.71
CA GLY A 201 15.46 2.68 13.73
C GLY A 201 16.64 1.76 13.44
N ILE A 202 16.39 0.52 12.97
CA ILE A 202 17.45 -0.41 12.54
C ILE A 202 18.25 0.18 11.37
N LEU A 203 17.59 0.73 10.36
CA LEU A 203 18.24 1.40 9.23
C LEU A 203 19.08 2.59 9.70
N PHE A 204 18.52 3.43 10.58
CA PHE A 204 19.20 4.60 11.10
C PHE A 204 20.44 4.25 11.92
N LEU A 205 20.32 3.28 12.85
CA LEU A 205 21.46 2.77 13.62
C LEU A 205 22.49 2.09 12.71
N GLY A 206 22.05 1.30 11.74
CA GLY A 206 22.93 0.68 10.74
C GLY A 206 23.72 1.71 9.94
N PHE A 207 23.08 2.81 9.56
CA PHE A 207 23.73 3.93 8.88
C PHE A 207 24.76 4.62 9.78
N ILE A 208 24.43 4.90 11.04
CA ILE A 208 25.39 5.49 12.01
C ILE A 208 26.61 4.58 12.18
N VAL A 209 26.39 3.27 12.35
CA VAL A 209 27.49 2.29 12.49
C VAL A 209 28.35 2.26 11.24
N LEU A 210 27.77 2.29 10.04
CA LEU A 210 28.50 2.36 8.78
C LEU A 210 29.33 3.65 8.67
N VAL A 211 28.77 4.80 9.05
CA VAL A 211 29.49 6.09 9.07
C VAL A 211 30.67 6.03 10.04
N ILE A 212 30.46 5.52 11.25
CA ILE A 212 31.52 5.35 12.26
C ILE A 212 32.62 4.41 11.73
N ILE A 213 32.26 3.24 11.20
CA ILE A 213 33.21 2.30 10.62
C ILE A 213 33.99 2.99 9.50
N SER A 214 33.31 3.65 8.57
CA SER A 214 33.97 4.35 7.46
C SER A 214 34.98 5.40 7.96
N TYR A 215 34.62 6.18 8.99
CA TYR A 215 35.46 7.22 9.56
C TYR A 215 36.71 6.65 10.26
N PHE A 216 36.55 5.62 11.09
CA PHE A 216 37.66 5.01 11.85
C PHE A 216 38.51 4.03 11.04
N TRP A 217 37.98 3.44 9.97
CA TRP A 217 38.72 2.51 9.10
C TRP A 217 39.47 3.24 7.96
N LEU A 218 39.08 4.46 7.60
CA LEU A 218 39.80 5.30 6.63
C LEU A 218 41.15 5.80 7.14
N THR A 219 41.39 5.81 8.47
CA THR A 219 42.55 6.50 9.02
C THR A 219 43.85 5.70 8.99
N ASP A 220 43.88 4.36 9.19
CA ASP A 220 45.20 3.70 9.38
C ASP A 220 45.41 2.28 8.82
N ILE A 221 44.38 1.50 8.43
CA ILE A 221 44.57 0.04 8.17
C ILE A 221 44.43 -0.37 6.69
N ILE A 222 43.88 0.47 5.79
CA ILE A 222 43.22 -0.03 4.56
C ILE A 222 43.82 0.47 3.23
N LYS A 223 44.89 1.26 3.25
CA LYS A 223 45.66 1.50 2.01
C LYS A 223 46.21 0.21 1.38
N TRP A 224 46.13 -0.93 2.07
CA TRP A 224 46.56 -2.26 1.62
C TRP A 224 45.50 -3.09 0.87
N PHE A 225 44.21 -2.75 0.90
CA PHE A 225 43.15 -3.54 0.23
C PHE A 225 42.32 -2.68 -0.73
N ASN A 226 42.57 -2.83 -2.04
CA ASN A 226 41.86 -2.13 -3.13
C ASN A 226 40.34 -2.44 -3.24
N TYR A 227 39.78 -3.32 -2.41
CA TYR A 227 38.38 -3.78 -2.50
C TYR A 227 37.49 -3.40 -1.30
N TRP A 228 38.00 -2.61 -0.36
CA TRP A 228 37.27 -2.29 0.87
C TRP A 228 35.97 -1.51 0.62
N GLU A 229 36.00 -0.55 -0.30
CA GLU A 229 34.80 0.20 -0.69
C GLU A 229 33.72 -0.74 -1.25
N THR A 230 34.10 -1.68 -2.10
CA THR A 230 33.18 -2.68 -2.68
C THR A 230 32.55 -3.55 -1.60
N ILE A 231 33.31 -3.94 -0.56
CA ILE A 231 32.80 -4.73 0.57
C ILE A 231 31.80 -3.90 1.41
N LEU A 232 32.13 -2.64 1.71
CA LEU A 232 31.22 -1.74 2.43
C LEU A 232 29.93 -1.49 1.65
N TRP A 233 30.01 -1.28 0.33
CA TRP A 233 28.85 -1.16 -0.55
C TRP A 233 28.01 -2.44 -0.55
N ALA A 234 28.63 -3.62 -0.63
CA ALA A 234 27.91 -4.89 -0.58
C ALA A 234 27.18 -5.11 0.76
N ILE A 235 27.82 -4.79 1.88
CA ILE A 235 27.21 -4.86 3.22
C ILE A 235 26.05 -3.86 3.32
N THR A 236 26.25 -2.62 2.86
CA THR A 236 25.21 -1.58 2.87
C THR A 236 24.01 -2.00 2.04
N PHE A 237 24.25 -2.55 0.84
CA PHE A 237 23.20 -3.09 -0.02
C PHE A 237 22.43 -4.22 0.66
N LEU A 238 23.12 -5.19 1.27
CA LEU A 238 22.48 -6.30 1.99
C LEU A 238 21.63 -5.81 3.18
N VAL A 239 22.12 -4.84 3.95
CA VAL A 239 21.39 -4.24 5.08
C VAL A 239 20.15 -3.50 4.59
N ILE A 240 20.25 -2.71 3.52
CA ILE A 240 19.11 -2.02 2.92
C ILE A 240 18.10 -3.04 2.38
N PHE A 241 18.55 -4.03 1.62
CA PHE A 241 17.72 -5.06 1.03
C PHE A 241 16.97 -5.87 2.10
N TRP A 242 17.66 -6.31 3.15
CA TRP A 242 17.05 -7.01 4.27
C TRP A 242 16.01 -6.15 4.99
N ASN A 243 16.31 -4.87 5.23
CA ASN A 243 15.36 -3.95 5.86
C ASN A 243 14.13 -3.68 4.98
N ILE A 244 14.29 -3.61 3.65
CA ILE A 244 13.16 -3.51 2.71
C ILE A 244 12.28 -4.75 2.83
N ILE A 245 12.87 -5.96 2.80
CA ILE A 245 12.12 -7.21 2.97
C ILE A 245 11.39 -7.21 4.33
N TYR A 246 12.10 -6.87 5.41
CA TYR A 246 11.52 -6.83 6.74
C TYR A 246 10.38 -5.81 6.85
N PHE A 247 10.54 -4.62 6.26
CA PHE A 247 9.50 -3.59 6.18
C PHE A 247 8.28 -4.08 5.41
N LEU A 248 8.47 -4.72 4.24
CA LEU A 248 7.39 -5.28 3.44
C LEU A 248 6.64 -6.37 4.22
N LEU A 249 7.36 -7.29 4.85
CA LEU A 249 6.76 -8.34 5.67
C LEU A 249 5.96 -7.74 6.82
N LEU A 250 6.53 -6.79 7.56
CA LEU A 250 5.85 -6.12 8.65
C LEU A 250 4.60 -5.38 8.17
N SER A 251 4.67 -4.73 7.01
CA SER A 251 3.53 -4.04 6.39
C SER A 251 2.39 -5.01 6.05
N MET A 252 2.71 -6.16 5.44
CA MET A 252 1.72 -7.21 5.20
C MET A 252 1.09 -7.67 6.52
N LYS A 253 1.91 -7.91 7.56
CA LYS A 253 1.40 -8.35 8.86
C LYS A 253 0.50 -7.30 9.50
N LEU A 254 0.86 -6.03 9.46
CA LEU A 254 0.07 -4.97 10.10
C LEU A 254 -1.19 -4.62 9.31
N SER A 255 -1.20 -4.84 7.99
CA SER A 255 -2.38 -4.59 7.15
C SER A 255 -3.61 -5.41 7.59
N PHE A 256 -3.40 -6.65 8.06
CA PHE A 256 -4.48 -7.50 8.58
C PHE A 256 -5.08 -6.99 9.90
N SER A 257 -4.42 -6.09 10.62
CA SER A 257 -4.98 -5.50 11.84
C SER A 257 -6.13 -4.56 11.52
N PHE A 258 -6.04 -3.85 10.38
CA PHE A 258 -7.12 -3.05 9.83
C PHE A 258 -8.29 -3.94 9.35
N MET A 259 -7.99 -5.11 8.77
CA MET A 259 -9.02 -6.07 8.39
C MET A 259 -9.73 -6.64 9.61
N GLU A 260 -9.00 -7.05 10.66
CA GLU A 260 -9.62 -7.52 11.91
C GLU A 260 -10.50 -6.44 12.53
N PHE A 261 -10.08 -5.17 12.47
CA PHE A 261 -10.90 -4.05 12.90
C PHE A 261 -12.19 -3.90 12.07
N VAL A 262 -12.11 -3.99 10.73
CA VAL A 262 -13.29 -3.93 9.83
C VAL A 262 -14.29 -5.05 10.10
N PHE A 263 -13.81 -6.27 10.39
CA PHE A 263 -14.65 -7.44 10.63
C PHE A 263 -15.14 -7.56 12.07
N THR A 264 -14.67 -6.73 12.99
CA THR A 264 -15.11 -6.74 14.39
C THR A 264 -16.35 -5.86 14.58
N GLU A 265 -17.39 -6.42 15.20
CA GLU A 265 -18.59 -5.66 15.56
C GLU A 265 -18.42 -4.88 16.87
N ASN A 266 -17.58 -5.40 17.78
CA ASN A 266 -17.34 -4.81 19.10
C ASN A 266 -16.27 -3.70 19.09
N VAL A 267 -16.72 -2.45 19.24
CA VAL A 267 -15.85 -1.26 19.29
C VAL A 267 -15.08 -1.15 20.62
N ASN A 268 -15.34 -1.98 21.63
CA ASN A 268 -14.66 -1.91 22.93
C ASN A 268 -13.39 -2.77 23.04
N VAL A 269 -13.12 -3.64 22.05
CA VAL A 269 -11.91 -4.50 22.06
C VAL A 269 -10.62 -3.66 22.05
N ASN A 270 -9.64 -4.00 22.86
CA ASN A 270 -8.35 -3.28 22.89
C ASN A 270 -7.62 -3.41 21.54
N VAL A 271 -7.11 -2.29 21.00
CA VAL A 271 -6.39 -2.20 19.72
C VAL A 271 -5.19 -3.16 19.66
N LYS A 272 -4.49 -3.37 20.78
CA LYS A 272 -3.36 -4.30 20.86
C LYS A 272 -3.75 -5.74 20.48
N LEU A 273 -5.00 -6.13 20.74
CA LEU A 273 -5.48 -7.47 20.38
C LEU A 273 -5.58 -7.63 18.86
N TYR A 274 -6.01 -6.61 18.11
CA TYR A 274 -6.05 -6.71 16.65
C TYR A 274 -4.68 -6.92 16.06
N ILE A 275 -3.69 -6.18 16.58
CA ILE A 275 -2.30 -6.30 16.11
C ILE A 275 -1.77 -7.70 16.44
N LYS A 276 -1.94 -8.17 17.68
CA LYS A 276 -1.55 -9.52 18.09
C LYS A 276 -2.17 -10.58 17.19
N GLU A 277 -3.46 -10.46 16.90
CA GLU A 277 -4.17 -11.41 16.06
C GLU A 277 -3.72 -11.36 14.61
N SER A 278 -3.39 -10.17 14.13
CA SER A 278 -2.75 -9.94 12.84
C SER A 278 -1.42 -10.69 12.71
N PHE A 279 -0.55 -10.59 13.73
CA PHE A 279 0.70 -11.34 13.79
C PHE A 279 0.47 -12.86 13.85
N ASN A 280 -0.50 -13.30 14.65
CA ASN A 280 -0.83 -14.73 14.77
C ASN A 280 -1.31 -15.32 13.44
N ILE A 281 -2.16 -14.59 12.69
CA ILE A 281 -2.69 -15.03 11.39
C ILE A 281 -1.57 -15.11 10.34
N SER A 282 -0.63 -14.16 10.37
CA SER A 282 0.36 -13.98 9.32
C SER A 282 1.68 -14.74 9.53
N ASN A 283 2.14 -14.97 10.77
CA ASN A 283 3.50 -15.44 11.08
C ASN A 283 3.96 -16.69 10.31
N TRP A 284 3.08 -17.68 10.13
CA TRP A 284 3.40 -18.93 9.42
C TRP A 284 2.85 -19.00 8.00
N ASN A 285 2.10 -17.98 7.59
CA ASN A 285 1.36 -17.96 6.34
C ASN A 285 1.88 -16.93 5.34
N ILE A 286 3.00 -16.25 5.60
CA ILE A 286 3.59 -15.24 4.70
C ILE A 286 3.75 -15.77 3.27
N LEU A 287 4.37 -16.95 3.11
CA LEU A 287 4.56 -17.52 1.77
C LEU A 287 3.23 -17.84 1.08
N LYS A 288 2.21 -18.24 1.85
CA LYS A 288 0.85 -18.45 1.34
C LYS A 288 0.19 -17.12 0.94
N ILE A 289 0.39 -16.04 1.70
CA ILE A 289 -0.11 -14.70 1.36
C ILE A 289 0.51 -14.25 0.03
N ILE A 290 1.84 -14.31 -0.07
CA ILE A 290 2.57 -13.92 -1.27
C ILE A 290 2.13 -14.76 -2.46
N SER A 291 2.04 -16.08 -2.32
CA SER A 291 1.62 -16.95 -3.42
C SER A 291 0.20 -16.64 -3.89
N LEU A 292 -0.73 -16.35 -2.98
CA LEU A 292 -2.11 -15.99 -3.33
C LEU A 292 -2.22 -14.58 -3.95
N LEU A 293 -1.29 -13.66 -3.65
CA LEU A 293 -1.26 -12.32 -4.27
C LEU A 293 -0.76 -12.35 -5.72
N ILE A 294 0.22 -13.21 -6.01
CA ILE A 294 0.91 -13.30 -7.30
C ILE A 294 -0.07 -13.34 -8.50
N PRO A 295 -1.05 -14.25 -8.58
CA PRO A 295 -1.99 -14.30 -9.69
C PRO A 295 -2.74 -12.99 -9.94
N PHE A 296 -3.13 -12.29 -8.89
CA PHE A 296 -3.89 -11.04 -9.01
C PHE A 296 -3.01 -9.86 -9.37
N SER A 297 -1.79 -9.77 -8.81
CA SER A 297 -0.83 -8.77 -9.26
C SER A 297 -0.55 -8.92 -10.75
N MET A 298 -0.47 -10.14 -11.25
CA MET A 298 -0.19 -10.43 -12.66
C MET A 298 -1.35 -10.08 -13.58
N ILE A 299 -2.57 -10.42 -13.18
CA ILE A 299 -3.78 -9.99 -13.89
C ILE A 299 -3.84 -8.46 -13.90
N SER A 300 -3.57 -7.80 -12.77
CA SER A 300 -3.55 -6.33 -12.69
C SER A 300 -2.47 -5.72 -13.58
N THR A 301 -1.27 -6.29 -13.66
CA THR A 301 -0.20 -5.79 -14.56
C THR A 301 -0.56 -5.99 -16.03
N LEU A 302 -1.18 -7.12 -16.38
CA LEU A 302 -1.64 -7.37 -17.75
C LEU A 302 -2.74 -6.39 -18.15
N ILE A 303 -3.67 -6.10 -17.24
CA ILE A 303 -4.69 -5.10 -17.47
C ILE A 303 -4.04 -3.73 -17.65
N LEU A 304 -3.13 -3.32 -16.76
CA LEU A 304 -2.41 -2.05 -16.87
C LEU A 304 -1.63 -1.92 -18.17
N SER A 305 -0.99 -2.98 -18.66
CA SER A 305 -0.27 -2.96 -19.94
C SER A 305 -1.21 -2.85 -21.14
N LEU A 306 -2.39 -3.48 -21.08
CA LEU A 306 -3.45 -3.26 -22.07
C LEU A 306 -3.92 -1.80 -22.03
N PHE A 307 -4.11 -1.21 -20.84
CA PHE A 307 -4.48 0.21 -20.71
C PHE A 307 -3.42 1.14 -21.30
N SER A 308 -2.12 0.88 -21.04
CA SER A 308 -1.04 1.68 -21.61
C SER A 308 -0.94 1.54 -23.13
N PHE A 309 -1.32 0.39 -23.69
CA PHE A 309 -1.36 0.20 -25.15
C PHE A 309 -2.45 1.07 -25.80
N PHE A 310 -3.59 1.26 -25.14
CA PHE A 310 -4.65 2.15 -25.61
C PHE A 310 -4.42 3.61 -25.26
N GLN A 311 -3.32 3.94 -24.57
CA GLN A 311 -2.99 5.29 -24.20
C GLN A 311 -2.50 6.02 -25.46
N SER A 312 -3.38 6.84 -26.04
CA SER A 312 -3.07 7.65 -27.22
C SER A 312 -2.54 9.03 -26.81
N ASP A 313 -1.92 9.74 -27.75
CA ASP A 313 -1.54 11.15 -27.56
C ASP A 313 -2.74 12.08 -27.29
N TYR A 314 -3.97 11.61 -27.53
CA TYR A 314 -5.18 12.36 -27.23
C TYR A 314 -5.52 12.33 -25.74
N ASN A 315 -5.45 13.50 -25.10
CA ASN A 315 -5.80 13.72 -23.69
C ASN A 315 -7.16 13.12 -23.29
N PHE A 316 -8.15 13.17 -24.18
CA PHE A 316 -9.49 12.63 -23.90
C PHE A 316 -9.49 11.11 -23.68
N VAL A 317 -8.75 10.36 -24.52
CA VAL A 317 -8.65 8.90 -24.37
C VAL A 317 -7.96 8.56 -23.06
N ASN A 318 -6.93 9.31 -22.67
CA ASN A 318 -6.21 9.10 -21.41
C ASN A 318 -7.11 9.35 -20.19
N ILE A 319 -7.94 10.39 -20.23
CA ILE A 319 -8.94 10.65 -19.18
C ILE A 319 -9.96 9.50 -19.13
N LEU A 320 -10.52 9.09 -20.27
CA LEU A 320 -11.49 8.00 -20.34
C LEU A 320 -10.91 6.69 -19.79
N MET A 321 -9.70 6.33 -20.19
CA MET A 321 -9.01 5.12 -19.75
C MET A 321 -8.72 5.16 -18.24
N THR A 322 -8.34 6.32 -17.72
CA THR A 322 -8.14 6.52 -16.26
C THR A 322 -9.45 6.34 -15.50
N VAL A 323 -10.56 6.88 -16.01
CA VAL A 323 -11.90 6.71 -15.42
C VAL A 323 -12.33 5.24 -15.44
N ILE A 324 -12.14 4.54 -16.57
CA ILE A 324 -12.44 3.10 -16.66
C ILE A 324 -11.60 2.32 -15.65
N TYR A 325 -10.30 2.62 -15.53
CA TYR A 325 -9.42 1.97 -14.55
C TYR A 325 -9.87 2.23 -13.10
N PHE A 326 -10.24 3.47 -12.77
CA PHE A 326 -10.81 3.84 -11.46
C PHE A 326 -12.07 3.02 -11.13
N ILE A 327 -12.99 2.94 -12.08
CA ILE A 327 -14.29 2.29 -11.92
C ILE A 327 -14.09 0.77 -11.82
N ALA A 328 -13.30 0.19 -12.72
CA ALA A 328 -13.18 -1.26 -12.83
C ALA A 328 -12.16 -1.85 -11.86
N PHE A 329 -10.96 -1.28 -11.71
CA PHE A 329 -9.81 -2.03 -11.18
C PHE A 329 -9.18 -1.51 -9.89
N TRP A 330 -9.27 -0.21 -9.59
CA TRP A 330 -8.50 0.40 -8.49
C TRP A 330 -8.67 -0.31 -7.12
N PHE A 331 -9.85 -0.86 -6.83
CA PHE A 331 -10.12 -1.50 -5.54
C PHE A 331 -10.05 -3.04 -5.53
N VAL A 332 -9.72 -3.67 -6.66
CA VAL A 332 -9.59 -5.14 -6.73
C VAL A 332 -8.51 -5.63 -5.76
N ASN A 333 -7.41 -4.90 -5.63
CA ASN A 333 -6.32 -5.25 -4.71
C ASN A 333 -6.79 -5.36 -3.25
N PHE A 334 -7.68 -4.47 -2.79
CA PHE A 334 -8.25 -4.57 -1.44
C PHE A 334 -9.12 -5.82 -1.28
N MET A 335 -9.87 -6.20 -2.31
CA MET A 335 -10.71 -7.40 -2.28
C MET A 335 -9.90 -8.68 -2.21
N VAL A 336 -8.80 -8.72 -2.96
CA VAL A 336 -7.82 -9.82 -2.90
C VAL A 336 -7.27 -9.91 -1.48
N TYR A 337 -6.84 -8.79 -0.90
CA TYR A 337 -6.31 -8.75 0.45
C TYR A 337 -7.33 -9.22 1.52
N ILE A 338 -8.58 -8.78 1.44
CA ILE A 338 -9.65 -9.24 2.33
C ILE A 338 -9.91 -10.73 2.15
N SER A 339 -9.93 -11.21 0.91
CA SER A 339 -10.20 -12.62 0.63
C SER A 339 -9.08 -13.52 1.16
N ILE A 340 -7.83 -13.10 1.03
CA ILE A 340 -6.67 -13.78 1.65
C ILE A 340 -6.84 -13.81 3.17
N PHE A 341 -7.18 -12.67 3.79
CA PHE A 341 -7.43 -12.60 5.22
C PHE A 341 -8.53 -13.59 5.66
N LEU A 342 -9.65 -13.67 4.92
CA LEU A 342 -10.74 -14.61 5.21
C LEU A 342 -10.33 -16.08 5.05
N ILE A 343 -9.53 -16.40 4.03
CA ILE A 343 -8.98 -17.76 3.83
C ILE A 343 -8.15 -18.17 5.05
N LEU A 344 -7.24 -17.30 5.49
CA LEU A 344 -6.35 -17.58 6.63
C LEU A 344 -7.12 -17.66 7.95
N LYS A 345 -8.14 -16.82 8.12
CA LYS A 345 -9.01 -16.84 9.30
C LYS A 345 -9.87 -18.10 9.36
N LYS A 346 -10.46 -18.52 8.22
CA LYS A 346 -11.27 -19.74 8.11
C LYS A 346 -10.46 -21.00 8.42
N ASP A 347 -9.25 -21.09 7.88
CA ASP A 347 -8.31 -22.19 8.17
C ASP A 347 -8.04 -22.33 9.67
N ARG A 348 -7.97 -21.21 10.40
CA ARG A 348 -7.74 -21.20 11.85
C ARG A 348 -8.99 -21.56 12.66
N TRP A 349 -10.16 -21.05 12.31
CA TRP A 349 -11.42 -21.41 12.97
C TRP A 349 -11.75 -22.91 12.79
N LEU A 350 -11.53 -23.46 11.60
CA LEU A 350 -11.70 -24.89 11.34
C LEU A 350 -10.71 -25.73 12.16
N ASN A 351 -9.46 -25.28 12.29
CA ASN A 351 -8.46 -25.98 13.11
C ASN A 351 -8.77 -25.90 14.62
N ILE A 352 -9.23 -24.75 15.13
CA ILE A 352 -9.63 -24.60 16.54
C ILE A 352 -10.84 -25.47 16.86
N ASN A 353 -11.88 -25.47 16.02
CA ASN A 353 -13.05 -26.32 16.22
C ASN A 353 -12.71 -27.81 16.14
N LYS A 354 -11.77 -28.19 15.26
CA LYS A 354 -11.27 -29.56 15.18
C LYS A 354 -10.52 -29.97 16.45
N ILE A 355 -9.69 -29.10 17.02
CA ILE A 355 -8.98 -29.35 18.29
C ILE A 355 -9.97 -29.46 19.45
N ILE A 356 -10.96 -28.57 19.54
CA ILE A 356 -12.00 -28.60 20.58
C ILE A 356 -12.81 -29.90 20.51
N ASN A 357 -13.18 -30.35 19.30
CA ASN A 357 -13.91 -31.61 19.13
C ASN A 357 -13.04 -32.82 19.54
N ILE A 358 -11.75 -32.81 19.21
CA ILE A 358 -10.81 -33.87 19.66
C ILE A 358 -10.67 -33.86 21.19
N GLN A 359 -10.60 -32.69 21.83
CA GLN A 359 -10.54 -32.62 23.31
C GLN A 359 -11.81 -33.16 23.96
N LYS A 360 -12.99 -32.83 23.43
CA LYS A 360 -14.26 -33.38 23.91
C LYS A 360 -14.35 -34.89 23.72
N GLU A 361 -13.84 -35.44 22.61
CA GLU A 361 -13.78 -36.89 22.39
C GLU A 361 -12.80 -37.60 23.36
N ILE A 362 -11.71 -36.94 23.75
CA ILE A 362 -10.76 -37.47 24.74
C ILE A 362 -11.37 -37.46 26.15
N GLU A 363 -12.03 -36.36 26.54
CA GLU A 363 -12.74 -36.25 27.82
C GLU A 363 -13.85 -37.31 27.93
N LEU A 364 -14.66 -37.49 26.87
CA LEU A 364 -15.70 -38.51 26.81
C LEU A 364 -15.14 -39.94 26.92
N LYS A 365 -13.96 -40.22 26.36
CA LYS A 365 -13.31 -41.53 26.49
C LYS A 365 -12.72 -41.77 27.88
N ALA A 366 -12.14 -40.74 28.49
CA ALA A 366 -11.59 -40.83 29.83
C ALA A 366 -12.68 -41.08 30.89
N ASP A 367 -13.89 -40.55 30.67
CA ASP A 367 -15.04 -40.82 31.54
C ASP A 367 -15.62 -42.24 31.34
N THR A 368 -15.53 -42.82 30.13
CA THR A 368 -15.97 -44.21 29.89
C THR A 368 -15.00 -45.27 30.37
N ASP A 369 -13.70 -44.96 30.48
CA ASP A 369 -12.68 -45.90 30.98
C ASP A 369 -12.59 -45.92 32.53
N ASN A 370 -13.25 -44.97 33.21
CA ASN A 370 -13.34 -44.87 34.67
C ASN A 370 -14.68 -45.38 35.26
N LEU A 371 -15.56 -45.91 34.40
CA LEU A 371 -16.80 -46.61 34.76
C LEU A 371 -16.64 -48.12 34.52
#